data_AF-C5PAM9-F1
#
_entry.id   AF-C5PAM9-F1
#
_cell.length_a   1.000
_cell.length_b   1.000
_cell.length_c   1.000
_cell.angle_alpha   90.00
_cell.angle_beta   90.00
_cell.angle_gamma   90.00
#
_symmetry.space_group_name_H-M   'P 1'
#
loop_
_entity.id
_entity.type
_entity.pdbx_description
1 polymer ?
#
loop_
_entity_poly.entity_id
_entity_poly.type
_entity_poly.pdbx_seq_one_letter_code
_entity_poly.pdbx_strand_id
1 'polypeptide(L)'
;MSERGSFRGGFSRSGGRGGGGRGGRGGRGGGAAGGGAGYQQQQQQQGQQQEKPKKENILDLTKYMDKEVHVKFSGGREVTGTLKGYDQLMNLVLDEVKETMRDDEGNETTRSLGLIVARGTLLVLISPADGSEEIANPFVQQEE
;
A
#
# COMPACT_ATOMS: atom_id res chain seq x y z
N MET A 1 -0.29 40.39 31.35
CA MET A 1 0.56 39.32 31.88
C MET A 1 0.30 38.10 30.99
N SER A 2 0.93 37.96 29.81
CA SER A 2 2.30 37.45 29.56
C SER A 2 2.46 36.01 30.13
N GLU A 3 2.87 34.95 29.43
CA GLU A 3 3.57 34.73 28.16
C GLU A 3 3.35 33.28 27.66
N ARG A 4 3.27 33.08 26.33
CA ARG A 4 3.57 31.80 25.66
C ARG A 4 5.00 31.88 25.12
N GLY A 5 5.88 30.97 25.52
CA GLY A 5 7.26 30.91 25.05
C GLY A 5 7.41 30.08 23.77
N SER A 6 7.59 30.77 22.65
CA SER A 6 8.06 30.21 21.38
C SER A 6 9.57 30.46 21.26
N PHE A 7 10.39 29.41 21.29
CA PHE A 7 11.84 29.52 21.02
C PHE A 7 12.15 29.21 19.54
N ARG A 8 12.36 30.26 18.74
CA ARG A 8 13.15 30.23 17.50
C ARG A 8 14.25 31.28 17.64
N GLY A 9 15.47 30.84 17.94
CA GLY A 9 16.65 31.69 17.94
C GLY A 9 17.23 31.81 16.54
N GLY A 10 17.18 33.03 15.98
CA GLY A 10 18.02 33.44 14.87
C GLY A 10 19.30 34.09 15.39
N PHE A 11 20.42 33.85 14.71
CA PHE A 11 21.61 34.67 14.82
C PHE A 11 22.02 35.17 13.44
N SER A 12 22.14 36.49 13.34
CA SER A 12 22.77 37.21 12.26
C SER A 12 24.17 37.63 12.70
N ARG A 13 25.14 37.66 11.77
CA ARG A 13 26.02 38.80 11.46
C ARG A 13 27.32 38.38 10.75
N SER A 14 27.72 39.26 9.82
CA SER A 14 29.09 39.48 9.31
C SER A 14 29.58 38.46 8.26
N GLY A 15 30.02 38.81 7.05
CA GLY A 15 30.43 40.09 6.48
C GLY A 15 31.67 39.86 5.59
N GLY A 16 31.65 40.34 4.35
CA GLY A 16 32.85 40.74 3.62
C GLY A 16 33.36 39.87 2.44
N ARG A 17 33.40 40.52 1.25
CA ARG A 17 34.53 40.64 0.28
C ARG A 17 35.26 39.34 -0.14
N GLY A 18 35.52 39.00 -1.40
CA GLY A 18 35.69 39.74 -2.65
C GLY A 18 36.75 39.00 -3.52
N GLY A 19 36.80 39.29 -4.83
CA GLY A 19 37.88 38.89 -5.77
C GLY A 19 37.73 37.48 -6.36
N GLY A 20 37.73 37.21 -7.66
CA GLY A 20 38.43 37.86 -8.78
C GLY A 20 39.74 37.10 -9.06
N GLY A 21 39.85 36.37 -10.18
CA GLY A 21 41.15 35.82 -10.59
C GLY A 21 41.10 34.68 -11.61
N ARG A 22 41.22 35.02 -12.90
CA ARG A 22 41.65 34.11 -13.98
C ARG A 22 43.14 33.81 -13.86
N GLY A 23 43.56 32.61 -14.30
CA GLY A 23 44.87 32.40 -14.92
C GLY A 23 45.64 31.18 -14.41
N GLY A 24 46.33 30.47 -15.32
CA GLY A 24 47.37 29.51 -14.94
C GLY A 24 47.50 28.26 -15.81
N ARG A 25 48.06 28.41 -17.02
CA ARG A 25 48.58 27.34 -17.88
C ARG A 25 49.98 26.93 -17.39
N GLY A 26 50.30 25.63 -17.34
CA GLY A 26 51.68 25.14 -17.42
C GLY A 26 52.03 23.96 -16.52
N GLY A 27 52.59 22.89 -17.11
CA GLY A 27 53.23 21.80 -16.37
C GLY A 27 53.34 20.49 -17.14
N ARG A 28 54.28 20.40 -18.09
CA ARG A 28 54.75 19.17 -18.74
C ARG A 28 55.75 18.44 -17.83
N GLY A 29 55.65 17.11 -17.77
CA GLY A 29 56.69 16.15 -17.35
C GLY A 29 56.02 14.79 -17.08
N GLY A 30 56.36 13.64 -17.66
CA GLY A 30 57.55 13.20 -18.39
C GLY A 30 58.21 12.04 -17.63
N GLY A 31 57.95 10.79 -18.03
CA GLY A 31 58.65 9.56 -17.55
C GLY A 31 57.79 8.29 -17.65
N ALA A 32 57.93 7.48 -18.72
CA ALA A 32 58.62 6.17 -18.77
C ALA A 32 57.77 5.00 -18.19
N ALA A 33 57.13 4.16 -19.01
CA ALA A 33 57.65 3.00 -19.75
C ALA A 33 57.77 1.70 -18.92
N GLY A 34 57.08 0.64 -19.39
CA GLY A 34 57.06 -0.73 -18.85
C GLY A 34 55.63 -1.14 -18.48
N GLY A 35 54.97 -2.17 -19.01
CA GLY A 35 55.33 -3.33 -19.80
C GLY A 35 54.21 -4.36 -19.60
N GLY A 36 54.01 -5.29 -20.53
CA GLY A 36 53.22 -6.50 -20.27
C GLY A 36 51.85 -6.57 -20.94
N ALA A 37 51.80 -7.41 -21.97
CA ALA A 37 50.59 -7.98 -22.53
C ALA A 37 49.82 -8.78 -21.46
N GLY A 38 48.50 -8.70 -21.51
CA GLY A 38 47.62 -9.45 -20.62
C GLY A 38 46.17 -9.31 -21.03
N TYR A 39 45.80 -9.94 -22.16
CA TYR A 39 44.39 -10.30 -22.40
C TYR A 39 43.99 -11.29 -21.30
N GLN A 40 43.28 -10.82 -20.27
CA GLN A 40 42.55 -11.69 -19.37
C GLN A 40 41.05 -11.45 -19.55
N GLN A 41 40.42 -12.48 -20.12
CA GLN A 41 38.98 -12.69 -20.15
C GLN A 41 38.36 -12.40 -18.78
N GLN A 42 37.44 -11.44 -18.73
CA GLN A 42 36.41 -11.45 -17.69
C GLN A 42 35.40 -12.52 -18.07
N GLN A 43 35.50 -13.68 -17.43
CA GLN A 43 34.47 -14.70 -17.43
C GLN A 43 33.21 -14.12 -16.81
N GLN A 44 32.12 -14.22 -17.56
CA GLN A 44 30.76 -13.96 -17.10
C GLN A 44 30.42 -14.97 -16.00
N GLN A 45 30.36 -14.52 -14.75
CA GLN A 45 29.59 -15.24 -13.72
C GLN A 45 28.11 -14.97 -14.00
N GLN A 46 27.48 -15.91 -14.70
CA GLN A 46 26.03 -16.06 -14.69
C GLN A 46 25.62 -16.44 -13.26
N GLY A 47 25.34 -15.43 -12.44
CA GLY A 47 24.56 -15.64 -11.24
C GLY A 47 23.19 -16.16 -11.67
N GLN A 48 22.88 -17.42 -11.38
CA GLN A 48 21.52 -17.93 -11.41
C GLN A 48 20.70 -17.01 -10.50
N GLN A 49 19.92 -16.12 -11.11
CA GLN A 49 18.87 -15.41 -10.40
C GLN A 49 17.88 -16.48 -9.95
N GLN A 50 18.03 -16.89 -8.70
CA GLN A 50 17.03 -17.66 -7.99
C GLN A 50 15.77 -16.79 -8.03
N GLU A 51 14.82 -17.13 -8.91
CA GLU A 51 13.55 -16.41 -9.02
C GLU A 51 12.91 -16.45 -7.64
N LYS A 52 12.80 -15.29 -7.00
CA LYS A 52 12.11 -15.19 -5.72
C LYS A 52 10.72 -15.77 -5.92
N PRO A 53 10.27 -16.70 -5.04
CA PRO A 53 8.95 -17.29 -5.16
C PRO A 53 7.91 -16.17 -5.21
N LYS A 54 7.05 -16.22 -6.23
CA LYS A 54 5.97 -15.24 -6.39
C LYS A 54 5.12 -15.29 -5.12
N LYS A 55 4.94 -14.14 -4.47
CA LYS A 55 4.00 -14.02 -3.36
C LYS A 55 2.60 -14.15 -3.94
N GLU A 56 2.07 -15.36 -3.91
CA GLU A 56 0.69 -15.65 -4.26
C GLU A 56 -0.25 -15.12 -3.16
N ASN A 57 -1.46 -14.75 -3.56
CA ASN A 57 -2.47 -14.31 -2.60
C ASN A 57 -2.98 -15.51 -1.82
N ILE A 58 -3.16 -15.37 -0.51
CA ILE A 58 -3.68 -16.44 0.36
C ILE A 58 -5.16 -16.75 0.09
N LEU A 59 -5.87 -15.79 -0.50
CA LEU A 59 -7.29 -15.88 -0.82
C LEU A 59 -7.48 -16.04 -2.33
N ASP A 60 -8.15 -17.12 -2.72
CA ASP A 60 -8.58 -17.32 -4.09
C ASP A 60 -10.02 -16.81 -4.27
N LEU A 61 -10.13 -15.57 -4.76
CA LEU A 61 -11.41 -14.92 -5.02
C LEU A 61 -12.14 -15.49 -6.23
N THR A 62 -11.48 -16.30 -7.08
CA THR A 62 -12.10 -16.93 -8.24
C THR A 62 -13.29 -17.81 -7.85
N LYS A 63 -13.23 -18.44 -6.67
CA LYS A 63 -14.29 -19.31 -6.13
C LYS A 63 -15.58 -18.58 -5.80
N TYR A 64 -15.49 -17.25 -5.67
CA TYR A 64 -16.59 -16.36 -5.31
C TYR A 64 -17.04 -15.47 -6.48
N MET A 65 -16.48 -15.66 -7.68
CA MET A 65 -16.95 -14.97 -8.88
C MET A 65 -18.43 -15.27 -9.14
N ASP A 66 -19.17 -14.23 -9.49
CA ASP A 66 -20.62 -14.25 -9.71
C ASP A 66 -21.44 -14.73 -8.51
N LYS A 67 -20.87 -14.69 -7.30
CA LYS A 67 -21.57 -14.95 -6.04
C LYS A 67 -21.66 -13.69 -5.20
N GLU A 68 -22.67 -13.67 -4.34
CA GLU A 68 -22.86 -12.61 -3.38
C GLU A 68 -21.83 -12.74 -2.23
N VAL A 69 -21.18 -11.63 -1.92
CA VAL A 69 -20.17 -11.52 -0.86
C VAL A 69 -20.52 -10.37 0.08
N HIS A 70 -20.26 -10.57 1.37
CA HIS A 70 -20.29 -9.51 2.37
C HIS A 70 -18.88 -8.92 2.51
N VAL A 71 -18.82 -7.60 2.52
CA VAL A 71 -17.57 -6.86 2.58
C VAL A 71 -17.65 -5.80 3.67
N LYS A 72 -16.69 -5.81 4.60
CA LYS A 72 -16.55 -4.78 5.63
C LYS A 72 -15.34 -3.92 5.36
N PHE A 73 -15.53 -2.61 5.44
CA PHE A 73 -14.47 -1.63 5.27
C PHE A 73 -13.99 -1.09 6.61
N SER A 74 -12.75 -0.60 6.61
CA SER A 74 -12.24 0.24 7.68
C SER A 74 -13.15 1.45 7.86
N GLY A 75 -13.58 1.72 9.09
CA GLY A 75 -14.56 2.78 9.39
C GLY A 75 -16.02 2.29 9.50
N GLY A 76 -16.26 0.98 9.48
CA GLY A 76 -17.55 0.38 9.86
C GLY A 76 -18.59 0.31 8.76
N ARG A 77 -18.24 0.67 7.51
CA ARG A 77 -19.14 0.51 6.36
C ARG A 77 -19.23 -0.96 5.98
N GLU A 78 -20.45 -1.45 5.77
CA GLU A 78 -20.72 -2.82 5.38
C GLU A 78 -21.52 -2.83 4.08
N VAL A 79 -21.09 -3.65 3.12
CA VAL A 79 -21.79 -3.80 1.85
C VAL A 79 -21.94 -5.26 1.51
N THR A 80 -23.02 -5.56 0.79
CA THR A 80 -23.29 -6.87 0.21
C THR A 80 -23.47 -6.68 -1.29
N GLY A 81 -22.85 -7.52 -2.11
CA GLY A 81 -23.00 -7.46 -3.57
C GLY A 81 -22.36 -8.62 -4.30
N THR A 82 -22.62 -8.72 -5.60
CA THR A 82 -22.14 -9.81 -6.45
C THR A 82 -20.73 -9.52 -6.97
N LEU A 83 -19.77 -10.42 -6.70
CA LEU A 83 -18.40 -10.24 -7.16
C LEU A 83 -18.27 -10.46 -8.68
N LYS A 84 -17.94 -9.40 -9.42
CA LYS A 84 -17.74 -9.44 -10.88
C LYS A 84 -16.28 -9.46 -11.31
N GLY A 85 -15.36 -9.08 -10.42
CA GLY A 85 -13.94 -9.09 -10.73
C GLY A 85 -13.10 -8.64 -9.55
N TYR A 86 -11.82 -8.95 -9.60
CA TYR A 86 -10.85 -8.54 -8.60
C TYR A 86 -9.44 -8.41 -9.20
N ASP A 87 -8.53 -7.77 -8.48
CA ASP A 87 -7.11 -7.67 -8.84
C ASP A 87 -6.18 -8.16 -7.72
N GLN A 88 -4.86 -8.12 -7.99
CA GLN A 88 -3.84 -8.53 -7.01
C GLN A 88 -3.76 -7.62 -5.78
N LEU A 89 -4.30 -6.40 -5.85
CA LEU A 89 -4.36 -5.45 -4.74
C LEU A 89 -5.65 -5.60 -3.93
N MET A 90 -6.46 -6.62 -4.23
CA MET A 90 -7.78 -6.86 -3.62
C MET A 90 -8.77 -5.73 -3.89
N ASN A 91 -8.60 -4.95 -4.96
CA ASN A 91 -9.71 -4.12 -5.44
C ASN A 91 -10.79 -5.04 -6.00
N LEU A 92 -12.05 -4.75 -5.70
CA LEU A 92 -13.18 -5.58 -6.11
C LEU A 92 -14.11 -4.78 -7.02
N VAL A 93 -14.66 -5.44 -8.02
CA VAL A 93 -15.80 -4.95 -8.80
C VAL A 93 -17.02 -5.69 -8.29
N LEU A 94 -17.97 -4.96 -7.71
CA LEU A 94 -19.19 -5.53 -7.11
C LEU A 94 -20.41 -4.96 -7.83
N ASP A 95 -21.35 -5.82 -8.18
CA ASP A 95 -22.62 -5.45 -8.82
C ASP A 95 -23.79 -5.63 -7.86
N GLU A 96 -24.91 -4.97 -8.16
CA GLU A 96 -26.15 -4.98 -7.36
C GLU A 96 -25.93 -4.65 -5.87
N VAL A 97 -24.96 -3.79 -5.58
CA VAL A 97 -24.50 -3.56 -4.21
C VAL A 97 -25.55 -2.89 -3.35
N LYS A 98 -25.71 -3.40 -2.13
CA LYS A 98 -26.47 -2.80 -1.03
C LYS A 98 -25.52 -2.46 0.10
N GLU A 99 -25.55 -1.22 0.56
CA GLU A 99 -24.83 -0.80 1.76
C GLU A 99 -25.76 -0.83 2.97
N THR A 100 -25.29 -1.47 4.03
CA THR A 100 -25.92 -1.49 5.35
C THR A 100 -25.29 -0.41 6.22
N MET A 101 -26.12 0.47 6.76
CA MET A 101 -25.74 1.53 7.69
C MET A 101 -26.44 1.31 9.02
N ARG A 102 -25.67 1.40 10.11
CA ARG A 102 -26.18 1.28 11.48
C ARG A 102 -26.04 2.62 12.19
N ASP A 103 -27.11 3.10 12.79
CA ASP A 103 -27.09 4.31 13.61
C ASP A 103 -26.68 4.02 15.06
N ASP A 104 -26.54 5.08 15.87
CA ASP A 104 -26.16 4.98 17.29
C ASP A 104 -27.25 4.31 18.15
N GLU A 105 -28.49 4.25 17.65
CA GLU A 105 -29.65 3.61 18.29
C GLU A 105 -29.76 2.13 17.93
N GLY A 106 -28.92 1.67 16.99
CA GLY A 106 -28.85 0.29 16.54
C GLY A 106 -29.80 -0.06 15.39
N ASN A 107 -30.51 0.91 14.81
CA ASN A 107 -31.37 0.71 13.65
C ASN A 107 -30.53 0.47 12.40
N GLU A 108 -30.96 -0.50 11.61
CA GLU A 108 -30.32 -0.84 10.34
C GLU A 108 -31.07 -0.23 9.16
N THR A 109 -30.35 0.49 8.30
CA THR A 109 -30.90 1.03 7.06
C THR A 109 -30.06 0.54 5.88
N THR A 110 -30.73 0.21 4.79
CA THR A 110 -30.07 -0.28 3.57
C THR A 110 -30.28 0.70 2.42
N ARG A 111 -29.24 0.88 1.59
CA ARG A 111 -29.33 1.65 0.34
C ARG A 111 -28.68 0.92 -0.82
N SER A 112 -29.28 0.99 -2.00
CA SER A 112 -28.72 0.43 -3.23
C SER A 112 -27.69 1.38 -3.85
N LEU A 113 -26.53 0.84 -4.22
CA LEU A 113 -25.44 1.55 -4.89
C LEU A 113 -25.23 1.08 -6.34
N GLY A 114 -25.76 -0.08 -6.72
CA GLY A 114 -25.59 -0.65 -8.06
C GLY A 114 -24.18 -1.18 -8.27
N LEU A 115 -23.54 -0.84 -9.40
CA LEU A 115 -22.18 -1.26 -9.73
C LEU A 115 -21.15 -0.34 -9.07
N ILE A 116 -20.24 -0.91 -8.27
CA ILE A 116 -19.17 -0.17 -7.59
C ILE A 116 -17.80 -0.82 -7.80
N VAL A 117 -16.76 -0.02 -7.56
CA VAL A 117 -15.39 -0.50 -7.38
C VAL A 117 -14.98 -0.27 -5.93
N ALA A 118 -14.74 -1.34 -5.19
CA ALA A 118 -14.27 -1.32 -3.82
C ALA A 118 -12.73 -1.31 -3.78
N ARG A 119 -12.16 -0.40 -2.99
CA ARG A 119 -10.70 -0.24 -2.90
C ARG A 119 -10.11 -1.21 -1.87
N GLY A 120 -9.18 -2.06 -2.30
CA GLY A 120 -8.56 -3.12 -1.49
C GLY A 120 -7.86 -2.63 -0.22
N THR A 121 -7.34 -1.40 -0.24
CA THR A 121 -6.65 -0.80 0.92
C THR A 121 -7.54 -0.57 2.13
N LEU A 122 -8.86 -0.50 1.94
CA LEU A 122 -9.84 -0.26 3.01
C LEU A 122 -10.57 -1.54 3.41
N LEU A 123 -10.33 -2.67 2.74
CA LEU A 123 -11.00 -3.92 3.05
C LEU A 123 -10.48 -4.49 4.37
N VAL A 124 -11.42 -4.87 5.23
CA VAL A 124 -11.14 -5.52 6.51
C VAL A 124 -11.60 -6.97 6.50
N LEU A 125 -12.76 -7.25 5.90
CA LEU A 125 -13.34 -8.59 5.82
C LEU A 125 -14.03 -8.79 4.48
N ILE A 126 -13.90 -10.00 3.93
CA ILE A 126 -14.69 -10.54 2.83
C ILE A 126 -15.20 -11.91 3.29
N SER A 127 -16.50 -12.15 3.22
CA SER A 127 -17.10 -13.46 3.46
C SER A 127 -18.16 -13.80 2.40
N PRO A 128 -18.34 -15.08 2.05
CA PRO A 128 -19.47 -15.47 1.22
C PRO A 128 -20.78 -15.17 1.95
N ALA A 129 -21.79 -14.70 1.23
CA ALA A 129 -23.14 -14.60 1.78
C ALA A 129 -23.77 -15.98 2.00
N ASP A 130 -23.46 -16.92 1.10
CA ASP A 130 -23.88 -18.31 1.23
C ASP A 130 -23.24 -18.98 2.46
N GLY A 131 -24.09 -19.59 3.29
CA GLY A 131 -23.69 -20.23 4.55
C GLY A 131 -23.46 -19.28 5.73
N SER A 132 -23.75 -17.98 5.58
CA SER A 132 -23.72 -17.01 6.69
C SER A 132 -25.15 -16.70 7.15
N GLU A 133 -25.43 -16.84 8.44
CA GLU A 133 -26.71 -16.45 9.04
C GLU A 133 -26.50 -15.73 10.37
N GLU A 134 -27.40 -14.81 10.70
CA GLU A 134 -27.44 -14.20 12.02
C GLU A 134 -28.08 -15.18 13.01
N ILE A 135 -27.35 -15.49 14.08
CA ILE A 135 -27.80 -16.40 15.13
C ILE A 135 -27.95 -15.65 16.45
N ALA A 136 -28.91 -16.09 17.25
CA ALA A 136 -28.96 -15.70 18.66
C ALA A 136 -27.66 -16.12 19.37
N ASN A 137 -27.32 -15.43 20.46
CA ASN A 137 -26.14 -15.75 21.25
C ASN A 137 -26.15 -17.24 21.65
N PRO A 138 -25.20 -18.06 21.13
CA PRO A 138 -25.23 -19.51 21.31
C PRO A 138 -24.84 -19.96 22.72
N PHE A 139 -24.44 -19.03 23.60
CA PHE A 139 -24.00 -19.30 24.96
C PHE A 139 -25.04 -18.94 26.02
N VAL A 140 -26.22 -18.45 25.64
CA VAL A 140 -27.33 -18.27 26.58
C VAL A 140 -27.89 -19.64 26.88
N GLN A 141 -27.71 -20.12 28.10
CA GLN A 141 -28.34 -21.35 28.56
C GLN A 141 -29.86 -21.17 28.45
N GLN A 142 -30.53 -22.05 27.71
CA GLN A 142 -31.99 -22.11 27.72
C GLN A 142 -32.38 -22.50 29.15
N GLU A 143 -32.98 -21.58 29.90
CA GLU A 143 -33.62 -21.91 31.18
C GLU A 143 -34.78 -22.87 30.89
N GLU A 144 -34.71 -24.09 31.43
CA GLU A 144 -35.79 -25.09 31.40
C GLU A 144 -37.02 -24.65 32.20
#